data_AF-A0A848KQ32-F1
#
_entry.id   AF-A0A848KQ32-F1
#
_cell.length_a   1.000
_cell.length_b   1.000
_cell.length_c   1.000
_cell.angle_alpha   90.00
_cell.angle_beta   90.00
_cell.angle_gamma   90.00
#
_symmetry.space_group_name_H-M   'P 1'
#
loop_
_entity.id
_entity.type
_entity.pdbx_description
1 polymer ?
#
loop_
_entity_poly.entity_id
_entity_poly.type
_entity_poly.pdbx_seq_one_letter_code
_entity_poly.pdbx_strand_id
1 'polypeptide(L)'
;MSSEKAAASAARQRLETPVGSRGFKFTFDVEAVGRTGETFARFLGTGRYLAIQTVFVIVWVLLNVFAVRFRWDPYPFILLNLAFSTQAAYAAPLILLAQNRQENRDRVSLEEDRVRAAQTKADTEFLARELASLRIAIGEVTTRDYLRRELDELRDLMIERTPNSPGTGKNSASSGKGSGSGKSRRAKAPSEFTHSEDLPNPGM
;
A
#
# COMPACT_ATOMS: atom_id res chain seq x y z
N MET A 1 3.53 49.13 43.32
CA MET A 1 3.74 48.54 41.98
C MET A 1 3.24 47.09 41.81
N SER A 2 2.71 46.42 42.84
CA SER A 2 2.21 45.02 42.71
C SER A 2 0.76 44.88 42.23
N SER A 3 -0.12 45.85 42.48
CA SER A 3 -1.53 45.75 42.09
C SER A 3 -1.79 45.96 40.60
N GLU A 4 -0.90 46.70 39.91
CA GLU A 4 -1.04 46.98 38.47
C GLU A 4 -0.73 45.74 37.61
N LYS A 5 0.24 44.92 38.03
CA LYS A 5 0.55 43.63 37.38
C LYS A 5 -0.58 42.61 37.56
N ALA A 6 -1.26 42.61 38.71
CA ALA A 6 -2.40 41.73 38.96
C ALA A 6 -3.61 42.10 38.08
N ALA A 7 -3.89 43.40 37.92
CA ALA A 7 -4.95 43.88 37.02
C ALA A 7 -4.63 43.60 35.55
N ALA A 8 -3.38 43.76 35.13
CA ALA A 8 -2.94 43.47 33.76
C ALA A 8 -2.99 41.96 33.42
N SER A 9 -2.69 41.07 34.37
CA SER A 9 -2.83 39.61 34.20
C SER A 9 -4.30 39.20 34.10
N ALA A 10 -5.17 39.77 34.93
CA ALA A 10 -6.61 39.51 34.87
C ALA A 10 -7.26 40.02 33.56
N ALA A 11 -6.80 41.15 33.03
CA ALA A 11 -7.24 41.68 31.74
C ALA A 11 -6.77 40.79 30.57
N ARG A 12 -5.55 40.28 30.60
CA ARG A 12 -5.02 39.34 29.58
C ARG A 12 -5.72 37.99 29.61
N GLN A 13 -6.09 37.50 30.80
CA GLN A 13 -6.78 36.22 30.97
C GLN A 13 -8.24 36.24 30.49
N ARG A 14 -8.85 37.43 30.37
CA ARG A 14 -10.21 37.59 29.80
C ARG A 14 -10.23 37.58 28.26
N LEU A 15 -9.07 37.73 27.61
CA LEU A 15 -8.98 37.67 26.14
C LEU A 15 -8.88 36.24 25.58
N GLU A 16 -8.72 35.21 26.42
CA GLU A 16 -8.53 33.82 25.97
C GLU A 16 -9.78 32.95 26.05
N THR A 17 -10.96 33.52 26.31
CA THR A 17 -12.20 32.76 26.13
C THR A 17 -12.70 32.98 24.71
N PRO A 18 -12.46 32.05 23.75
CA PRO A 18 -13.11 32.14 22.47
C PRO A 18 -14.61 32.07 22.74
N VAL A 19 -15.28 33.20 22.55
CA VAL A 19 -16.74 33.28 22.62
C VAL A 19 -17.24 32.47 21.43
N GLY A 20 -17.53 31.20 21.67
CA GLY A 20 -17.94 30.25 20.65
C GLY A 20 -19.12 30.83 19.89
N SER A 21 -18.91 31.17 18.63
CA SER A 21 -20.01 31.55 17.76
C SER A 21 -20.98 30.38 17.77
N ARG A 22 -22.19 30.62 18.29
CA ARG A 22 -23.33 29.73 18.13
C ARG A 22 -23.79 29.85 16.68
N GLY A 23 -22.90 29.48 15.75
CA GLY A 23 -23.27 29.20 14.38
C GLY A 23 -24.23 28.02 14.42
N PHE A 24 -25.31 28.12 13.66
CA PHE A 24 -26.23 27.03 13.40
C PHE A 24 -25.43 25.87 12.81
N LYS A 25 -24.95 24.96 13.67
CA LYS A 25 -24.23 23.76 13.24
C LYS A 25 -25.26 22.84 12.61
N PHE A 26 -25.45 22.97 11.30
CA PHE A 26 -26.03 21.91 10.49
C PHE A 26 -25.10 20.69 10.63
N THR A 27 -25.33 19.92 11.69
CA THR A 27 -24.68 18.64 11.90
C THR A 27 -25.41 17.69 10.98
N PHE A 28 -25.06 17.74 9.70
CA PHE A 28 -25.47 16.72 8.74
C PHE A 28 -24.94 15.39 9.27
N ASP A 29 -25.86 14.51 9.66
CA ASP A 29 -25.54 13.19 10.20
C ASP A 29 -24.94 12.33 9.07
N VAL A 30 -23.61 12.35 9.02
CA VAL A 30 -22.80 11.62 8.02
C VAL A 30 -23.01 10.10 8.15
N GLU A 31 -23.37 9.62 9.35
CA GLU A 31 -23.64 8.21 9.63
C GLU A 31 -24.97 7.76 8.99
N ALA A 32 -25.99 8.63 9.03
CA ALA A 32 -27.27 8.39 8.36
C ALA A 32 -27.07 8.28 6.84
N VAL A 33 -26.36 9.24 6.23
CA VAL A 33 -26.07 9.25 4.79
C VAL A 33 -25.21 8.05 4.37
N GLY A 34 -24.30 7.61 5.23
CA GLY A 34 -23.44 6.44 4.97
C GLY A 34 -24.21 5.13 4.80
N ARG A 35 -25.24 4.91 5.63
CA ARG A 35 -26.13 3.74 5.54
C ARG A 35 -27.05 3.81 4.33
N THR A 36 -27.52 5.02 3.98
CA THR A 36 -28.31 5.21 2.75
C THR A 36 -27.43 4.98 1.51
N GLY A 37 -26.17 5.40 1.53
CA GLY A 37 -25.21 5.22 0.45
C GLY A 37 -24.95 3.76 0.07
N GLU A 38 -24.87 2.85 1.05
CA GLU A 38 -24.74 1.42 0.79
C GLU A 38 -25.97 0.81 0.11
N THR A 39 -27.15 1.36 0.41
CA THR A 39 -28.40 0.97 -0.26
C THR A 39 -28.46 1.56 -1.66
N PHE A 40 -28.08 2.84 -1.84
CA PHE A 40 -28.01 3.50 -3.14
C PHE A 40 -26.97 2.85 -4.07
N ALA A 41 -25.81 2.42 -3.56
CA ALA A 41 -24.79 1.74 -4.35
C ALA A 41 -25.30 0.40 -4.92
N ARG A 42 -26.00 -0.39 -4.09
CA ARG A 42 -26.65 -1.63 -4.54
C ARG A 42 -27.81 -1.35 -5.52
N PHE A 43 -28.50 -0.24 -5.33
CA PHE A 43 -29.62 0.18 -6.17
C PHE A 43 -29.17 0.68 -7.56
N LEU A 44 -28.09 1.47 -7.62
CA LEU A 44 -27.52 2.02 -8.86
C LEU A 44 -26.71 0.98 -9.65
N GLY A 45 -26.09 0.00 -8.98
CA GLY A 45 -25.36 -1.10 -9.64
C GLY A 45 -26.26 -2.15 -10.30
N THR A 46 -27.53 -2.23 -9.88
CA THR A 46 -28.52 -3.10 -10.51
C THR A 46 -29.23 -2.29 -11.60
N GLY A 47 -29.25 -2.76 -12.86
CA GLY A 47 -29.93 -2.07 -13.99
C GLY A 47 -31.44 -1.77 -13.77
N ARG A 48 -31.99 -2.20 -12.64
CA ARG A 48 -33.32 -1.88 -12.13
C ARG A 48 -33.55 -0.38 -11.93
N TYR A 49 -32.54 0.42 -11.53
CA TYR A 49 -32.72 1.88 -11.41
C TYR A 49 -33.07 2.52 -12.75
N LEU A 50 -32.27 2.20 -13.78
CA LEU A 50 -32.50 2.67 -15.15
C LEU A 50 -33.88 2.24 -15.66
N ALA A 51 -34.27 0.97 -15.44
CA ALA A 51 -35.58 0.48 -15.83
C ALA A 51 -36.75 1.26 -15.18
N ILE A 52 -36.68 1.50 -13.87
CA ILE A 52 -37.70 2.29 -13.14
C ILE A 52 -37.73 3.73 -13.64
N GLN A 53 -36.55 4.34 -13.86
CA GLN A 53 -36.45 5.72 -14.36
C GLN A 53 -37.05 5.85 -15.76
N THR A 54 -36.78 4.91 -16.67
CA THR A 54 -37.37 4.88 -18.02
C THR A 54 -38.89 4.71 -17.96
N VAL A 55 -39.39 3.79 -17.14
CA VAL A 55 -40.85 3.61 -16.96
C VAL A 55 -41.49 4.88 -16.43
N PHE A 56 -40.88 5.56 -15.45
CA PHE A 56 -41.38 6.82 -14.91
C PHE A 56 -41.47 7.90 -15.99
N VAL A 57 -40.43 8.06 -16.81
CA VAL A 57 -40.42 9.02 -17.93
C VAL A 57 -41.52 8.68 -18.94
N ILE A 58 -41.69 7.40 -19.31
CA ILE A 58 -42.75 6.97 -20.24
C ILE A 58 -44.14 7.29 -19.67
N VAL A 59 -44.40 6.92 -18.41
CA VAL A 59 -45.69 7.19 -17.75
C VAL A 59 -45.97 8.68 -17.69
N TRP A 60 -44.95 9.49 -17.39
CA TRP A 60 -45.10 10.94 -17.35
C TRP A 60 -45.43 11.54 -18.71
N VAL A 61 -44.73 11.10 -19.77
CA VAL A 61 -45.03 11.51 -21.15
C VAL A 61 -46.45 11.12 -21.53
N LEU A 62 -46.88 9.90 -21.22
CA LEU A 62 -48.25 9.44 -21.49
C LEU A 62 -49.28 10.30 -20.75
N LEU A 63 -49.09 10.52 -19.44
CA LEU A 63 -49.99 11.35 -18.63
C LEU A 63 -50.07 12.76 -19.19
N ASN A 64 -48.94 13.33 -19.61
CA ASN A 64 -48.89 14.65 -20.22
C ASN A 64 -49.67 14.69 -21.55
N VAL A 65 -49.49 13.71 -22.43
CA VAL A 65 -50.24 13.59 -23.70
C VAL A 65 -51.76 13.44 -23.46
N PHE A 66 -52.18 12.69 -22.44
CA PHE A 66 -53.61 12.62 -22.06
C PHE A 66 -54.11 13.93 -21.43
N ALA A 67 -53.27 14.62 -20.67
CA ALA A 67 -53.55 15.91 -20.03
C ALA A 67 -53.47 17.12 -20.98
N VAL A 68 -52.91 16.97 -22.19
CA VAL A 68 -52.92 17.99 -23.26
C VAL A 68 -54.35 18.42 -23.61
N ARG A 69 -55.36 17.57 -23.41
CA ARG A 69 -56.78 17.93 -23.59
C ARG A 69 -57.24 19.10 -22.69
N PHE A 70 -56.54 19.31 -21.56
CA PHE A 70 -56.72 20.40 -20.61
C PHE A 70 -55.67 21.53 -20.76
N ARG A 71 -54.81 21.50 -21.80
CA ARG A 71 -53.67 22.42 -22.01
C ARG A 71 -52.70 22.52 -20.83
N TRP A 72 -52.54 21.46 -20.04
CA TRP A 72 -51.75 21.51 -18.80
C TRP A 72 -50.23 21.64 -19.05
N ASP A 73 -49.71 21.26 -20.23
CA ASP A 73 -48.33 21.59 -20.68
C ASP A 73 -48.19 21.38 -22.21
N PRO A 74 -48.34 22.41 -23.06
CA PRO A 74 -48.11 22.32 -24.51
C PRO A 74 -46.62 22.12 -24.86
N TYR A 75 -46.33 21.50 -26.01
CA TYR A 75 -44.95 21.28 -26.50
C TYR A 75 -44.12 22.57 -26.46
N PRO A 76 -42.92 22.63 -25.82
CA PRO A 76 -42.05 21.56 -25.34
C PRO A 76 -42.08 21.41 -23.81
N PHE A 77 -42.77 20.38 -23.30
CA PHE A 77 -42.93 19.96 -21.89
C PHE A 77 -42.05 20.68 -20.85
N ILE A 78 -42.41 21.92 -20.49
CA ILE A 78 -41.53 22.79 -19.70
C ILE A 78 -41.40 22.27 -18.27
N LEU A 79 -42.46 21.66 -17.75
CA LEU A 79 -42.51 21.14 -16.39
C LEU A 79 -41.64 19.89 -16.24
N LEU A 80 -41.60 19.02 -17.26
CA LEU A 80 -40.72 17.84 -17.26
C LEU A 80 -39.25 18.26 -17.30
N ASN A 81 -38.92 19.25 -18.14
CA ASN A 81 -37.56 19.74 -18.25
C ASN A 81 -37.11 20.47 -16.98
N LEU A 82 -38.02 21.24 -16.35
CA LEU A 82 -37.75 21.90 -15.08
C LEU A 82 -37.51 20.87 -13.96
N ALA A 83 -38.36 19.85 -13.86
CA ALA A 83 -38.20 18.77 -12.89
C ALA A 83 -36.87 18.02 -13.06
N PHE A 84 -36.49 17.68 -14.29
CA PHE A 84 -35.21 17.00 -14.57
C PHE A 84 -34.00 17.92 -14.28
N SER A 85 -34.11 19.21 -14.58
CA SER A 85 -33.07 20.19 -14.26
C SER A 85 -32.87 20.31 -12.73
N THR A 86 -33.96 20.35 -11.96
CA THR A 86 -33.88 20.30 -10.49
C THR A 86 -33.34 18.95 -10.00
N GLN A 87 -33.72 17.84 -10.65
CA GLN A 87 -33.20 16.51 -10.32
C GLN A 87 -31.68 16.47 -10.44
N ALA A 88 -31.14 16.94 -11.56
CA ALA A 88 -29.70 17.00 -11.79
C ALA A 88 -29.00 17.96 -10.80
N ALA A 89 -29.63 19.10 -10.51
CA ALA A 89 -29.08 20.10 -9.59
C ALA A 89 -28.96 19.59 -8.14
N TYR A 90 -29.92 18.81 -7.62
CA TYR A 90 -29.82 18.25 -6.27
C TYR A 90 -28.92 16.99 -6.22
N ALA A 91 -28.74 16.30 -7.34
CA ALA A 91 -27.86 15.13 -7.41
C ALA A 91 -26.40 15.50 -7.16
N ALA A 92 -25.92 16.65 -7.70
CA ALA A 92 -24.54 17.10 -7.55
C ALA A 92 -24.05 17.17 -6.08
N PRO A 93 -24.74 17.85 -5.14
CA PRO A 93 -24.30 17.89 -3.73
C PRO A 93 -24.41 16.53 -3.04
N LEU A 94 -25.38 15.68 -3.40
CA LEU A 94 -25.52 14.33 -2.85
C LEU A 94 -24.36 13.42 -3.28
N ILE A 95 -23.95 13.52 -4.56
CA ILE A 95 -22.80 12.82 -5.12
C ILE A 95 -21.51 13.32 -4.47
N LEU A 96 -21.35 14.63 -4.29
CA LEU A 96 -20.18 15.23 -3.65
C LEU A 96 -20.01 14.71 -2.20
N LEU A 97 -21.11 14.62 -1.45
CA LEU A 97 -21.10 14.04 -0.10
C LEU A 97 -20.75 12.54 -0.10
N ALA A 98 -21.24 11.78 -1.07
CA ALA A 98 -20.89 10.37 -1.22
C ALA A 98 -19.40 10.18 -1.58
N GLN A 99 -18.87 11.02 -2.46
CA GLN A 99 -17.47 10.99 -2.91
C GLN A 99 -16.48 11.35 -1.79
N ASN A 100 -16.74 12.40 -1.01
CA ASN A 100 -15.88 12.81 0.11
C ASN A 100 -15.64 11.67 1.12
N ARG A 101 -16.65 10.83 1.36
CA ARG A 101 -16.52 9.68 2.26
C ARG A 101 -15.73 8.54 1.62
N GLN A 102 -15.94 8.31 0.33
CA GLN A 102 -15.21 7.28 -0.41
C GLN A 102 -13.71 7.61 -0.41
N GLU A 103 -13.36 8.86 -0.69
CA GLU A 103 -11.98 9.35 -0.66
C GLU A 103 -11.36 9.22 0.74
N ASN A 104 -12.10 9.54 1.82
CA ASN A 104 -11.59 9.36 3.18
C ASN A 104 -11.33 7.89 3.52
N ARG A 105 -12.23 6.97 3.13
CA ARG A 105 -12.03 5.53 3.34
C ARG A 105 -10.86 5.00 2.54
N ASP A 106 -10.73 5.44 1.29
CA ASP A 106 -9.63 5.06 0.41
C ASP A 106 -8.29 5.58 0.95
N ARG A 107 -8.26 6.81 1.50
CA ARG A 107 -7.08 7.37 2.18
C ARG A 107 -6.67 6.54 3.40
N VAL A 108 -7.60 6.18 4.27
CA VAL A 108 -7.31 5.34 5.45
C VAL A 108 -6.79 3.96 5.02
N SER A 109 -7.41 3.34 4.03
CA SER A 109 -6.95 2.05 3.48
C SER A 109 -5.53 2.15 2.94
N LEU A 110 -5.20 3.22 2.21
CA LEU A 110 -3.86 3.44 1.66
C LEU A 110 -2.82 3.70 2.76
N GLU A 111 -3.19 4.40 3.83
CA GLU A 111 -2.31 4.61 4.99
C GLU A 111 -2.02 3.31 5.72
N GLU A 112 -3.04 2.48 5.98
CA GLU A 112 -2.86 1.16 6.58
C GLU A 112 -1.96 0.26 5.75
N ASP A 113 -2.15 0.23 4.42
CA ASP A 113 -1.34 -0.58 3.53
C ASP A 113 0.13 -0.11 3.50
N ARG A 114 0.37 1.19 3.55
CA ARG A 114 1.73 1.75 3.68
C ARG A 114 2.39 1.33 4.99
N VAL A 115 1.66 1.38 6.10
CA VAL A 115 2.19 0.96 7.41
C VAL A 115 2.49 -0.54 7.42
N ARG A 116 1.59 -1.37 6.90
CA ARG A 116 1.80 -2.83 6.78
C ARG A 116 2.99 -3.15 5.89
N ALA A 117 3.15 -2.45 4.76
CA ALA A 117 4.30 -2.63 3.87
C ALA A 117 5.62 -2.25 4.56
N ALA A 118 5.62 -1.16 5.34
CA ALA A 118 6.79 -0.75 6.11
C ALA A 118 7.17 -1.78 7.20
N GLN A 119 6.18 -2.32 7.93
CA GLN A 119 6.38 -3.38 8.92
C GLN A 119 6.92 -4.65 8.27
N THR A 120 6.29 -5.11 7.19
CA THR A 120 6.73 -6.33 6.46
C THR A 120 8.17 -6.18 5.96
N LYS A 121 8.54 -5.00 5.48
CA LYS A 121 9.93 -4.69 5.10
C LYS A 121 10.87 -4.77 6.30
N ALA A 122 10.52 -4.16 7.42
CA ALA A 122 11.33 -4.19 8.64
C ALA A 122 11.50 -5.61 9.18
N ASP A 123 10.44 -6.41 9.20
CA ASP A 123 10.47 -7.81 9.62
C ASP A 123 11.37 -8.65 8.70
N THR A 124 11.30 -8.40 7.38
CA THR A 124 12.17 -9.07 6.41
C THR A 124 13.64 -8.68 6.60
N GLU A 125 13.93 -7.39 6.84
CA GLU A 125 15.29 -6.92 7.14
C GLU A 125 15.82 -7.49 8.47
N PHE A 126 14.96 -7.60 9.48
CA PHE A 126 15.31 -8.21 10.77
C PHE A 126 15.62 -9.69 10.59
N LEU A 127 14.72 -10.45 9.97
CA LEU A 127 14.93 -11.86 9.67
C LEU A 127 16.18 -12.08 8.83
N ALA A 128 16.47 -11.24 7.84
CA ALA A 128 17.68 -11.35 7.02
C ALA A 128 18.95 -11.11 7.85
N ARG A 129 18.95 -10.16 8.79
CA ARG A 129 20.07 -9.92 9.71
C ARG A 129 20.26 -11.07 10.69
N GLU A 130 19.18 -11.60 11.25
CA GLU A 130 19.23 -12.78 12.13
C GLU A 130 19.70 -14.02 11.38
N LEU A 131 19.28 -14.22 10.13
CA LEU A 131 19.78 -15.31 9.29
C LEU A 131 21.26 -15.14 8.97
N ALA A 132 21.72 -13.91 8.75
CA ALA A 132 23.13 -13.61 8.50
C ALA A 132 23.99 -13.84 9.75
N SER A 133 23.56 -13.42 10.94
CA SER A 133 24.26 -13.66 12.20
C SER A 133 24.29 -15.14 12.54
N LEU A 134 23.16 -15.84 12.40
CA LEU A 134 23.05 -17.29 12.59
C LEU A 134 23.95 -18.04 11.61
N ARG A 135 24.02 -17.62 10.35
CA ARG A 135 24.90 -18.21 9.34
C ARG A 135 26.38 -18.05 9.71
N ILE A 136 26.79 -16.91 10.26
CA ILE A 136 28.17 -16.70 10.71
C ILE A 136 28.47 -17.61 11.91
N ALA A 137 27.59 -17.63 12.91
CA ALA A 137 27.75 -18.46 14.11
C ALA A 137 27.81 -19.97 13.77
N ILE A 138 26.95 -20.46 12.86
CA ILE A 138 26.99 -21.85 12.40
C ILE A 138 28.22 -22.10 11.51
N GLY A 139 28.59 -21.13 10.67
CA GLY A 139 29.77 -21.22 9.81
C GLY A 139 31.09 -21.32 10.59
N GLU A 140 31.16 -20.73 11.79
CA GLU A 140 32.28 -20.90 12.71
C GLU A 140 32.26 -22.26 13.44
N VAL A 141 31.08 -22.84 13.71
CA VAL A 141 30.94 -24.05 14.53
C VAL A 141 30.97 -25.37 13.74
N THR A 142 30.66 -25.38 12.44
CA THR A 142 30.61 -26.64 11.67
C THR A 142 31.08 -26.37 10.24
N THR A 143 32.08 -27.03 9.65
CA THR A 143 31.90 -28.42 9.22
C THR A 143 33.22 -29.10 8.84
N ARG A 144 34.26 -28.38 8.38
CA ARG A 144 35.40 -29.05 7.77
C ARG A 144 36.49 -29.47 8.75
N ASP A 145 36.90 -28.57 9.65
CA ASP A 145 38.02 -28.86 10.54
C ASP A 145 37.59 -29.67 11.77
N TYR A 146 36.37 -29.47 12.27
CA TYR A 146 35.81 -30.29 13.35
C TYR A 146 35.48 -31.71 12.87
N LEU A 147 34.75 -31.89 11.74
CA LEU A 147 34.51 -33.24 11.21
C LEU A 147 35.80 -33.94 10.78
N ARG A 148 36.82 -33.22 10.28
CA ARG A 148 38.12 -33.83 9.97
C ARG A 148 38.84 -34.29 11.22
N ARG A 149 38.86 -33.49 12.29
CA ARG A 149 39.46 -33.91 13.55
C ARG A 149 38.74 -35.12 14.12
N GLU A 150 37.41 -35.11 14.16
CA GLU A 150 36.66 -36.25 14.69
C GLU A 150 36.81 -37.51 13.82
N LEU A 151 36.88 -37.36 12.49
CA LEU A 151 37.18 -38.47 11.58
C LEU A 151 38.61 -38.99 11.73
N ASP A 152 39.61 -38.12 11.90
CA ASP A 152 41.00 -38.52 12.13
C ASP A 152 41.16 -39.20 13.51
N GLU A 153 40.50 -38.69 14.54
CA GLU A 153 40.52 -39.25 15.88
C GLU A 153 39.83 -40.63 15.92
N LEU A 154 38.69 -40.80 15.24
CA LEU A 154 38.05 -42.11 15.04
C LEU A 154 38.91 -43.07 14.20
N ARG A 155 39.61 -42.56 13.18
CA ARG A 155 40.53 -43.37 12.36
C ARG A 155 41.70 -43.88 13.20
N ASP A 156 42.33 -43.03 14.00
CA ASP A 156 43.47 -43.41 14.82
C ASP A 156 43.06 -44.41 15.92
N LEU A 157 41.90 -44.23 16.53
CA LEU A 157 41.32 -45.20 17.47
C LEU A 157 41.07 -46.58 16.83
N MET A 158 40.68 -46.63 15.55
CA MET A 158 40.55 -47.90 14.83
C MET A 158 41.92 -48.52 14.50
N ILE A 159 42.91 -47.71 14.11
CA ILE A 159 44.28 -48.18 13.81
C ILE A 159 44.92 -48.78 15.05
N GLU A 160 44.77 -48.12 16.21
CA GLU A 160 45.29 -48.60 17.49
C GLU A 160 44.65 -49.92 17.94
N ARG A 161 43.42 -50.20 17.49
CA ARG A 161 42.71 -51.46 17.78
C ARG A 161 43.01 -52.60 16.80
N THR A 162 43.77 -52.34 15.73
CA THR A 162 44.33 -53.37 14.84
C THR A 162 45.81 -53.60 15.12
N PRO A 163 46.20 -54.50 16.05
CA PRO A 163 47.58 -54.89 16.19
C PRO A 163 47.98 -55.82 15.03
N ASN A 164 48.98 -55.38 14.26
CA ASN A 164 49.78 -56.12 13.28
C ASN A 164 49.14 -56.57 11.95
N SER A 165 49.64 -55.96 10.85
CA SER A 165 50.07 -56.70 9.66
C SER A 165 51.19 -55.92 8.93
N PRO A 166 52.40 -56.47 8.74
CA PRO A 166 53.52 -55.77 8.13
C PRO A 166 53.65 -56.03 6.62
N GLY A 167 53.90 -54.97 5.86
CA GLY A 167 54.31 -54.99 4.44
C GLY A 167 53.57 -53.91 3.66
N THR A 168 54.14 -53.13 2.73
CA THR A 168 55.42 -53.09 2.04
C THR A 168 55.38 -51.78 1.23
N GLY A 169 56.49 -51.05 1.03
CA GLY A 169 56.60 -50.13 -0.12
C GLY A 169 57.18 -48.74 0.10
N LYS A 170 58.50 -48.69 0.04
CA LYS A 170 59.42 -47.62 -0.41
C LYS A 170 58.88 -46.43 -1.26
N ASN A 171 59.56 -45.29 -1.03
CA ASN A 171 60.05 -44.26 -1.96
C ASN A 171 59.10 -43.20 -2.55
N SER A 172 59.38 -41.91 -2.28
CA SER A 172 59.99 -41.00 -3.27
C SER A 172 60.29 -39.61 -2.68
N ALA A 173 61.54 -39.18 -2.81
CA ALA A 173 61.98 -37.81 -2.64
C ALA A 173 61.70 -36.97 -3.91
N SER A 174 61.32 -35.70 -3.74
CA SER A 174 61.38 -34.59 -4.71
C SER A 174 60.92 -33.35 -3.92
N SER A 175 61.78 -32.44 -3.45
CA SER A 175 62.62 -31.46 -4.16
C SER A 175 61.93 -30.84 -5.38
N GLY A 176 61.56 -29.56 -5.25
CA GLY A 176 60.91 -28.77 -6.28
C GLY A 176 60.67 -27.31 -5.83
N LYS A 177 61.75 -26.55 -5.70
CA LYS A 177 61.74 -25.08 -5.58
C LYS A 177 61.39 -24.48 -6.95
N GLY A 178 60.38 -23.61 -7.02
CA GLY A 178 59.95 -22.94 -8.24
C GLY A 178 59.42 -21.54 -7.96
N SER A 179 60.32 -20.56 -7.96
CA SER A 179 60.02 -19.13 -8.09
C SER A 179 59.54 -18.86 -9.52
N GLY A 180 58.44 -18.12 -9.67
CA GLY A 180 57.87 -17.74 -10.96
C GLY A 180 57.12 -16.41 -10.87
N SER A 181 57.88 -15.32 -10.97
CA SER A 181 57.39 -13.98 -11.27
C SER A 181 56.79 -13.97 -12.68
N GLY A 182 55.55 -13.47 -12.82
CA GLY A 182 54.84 -13.33 -14.09
C GLY A 182 53.77 -12.26 -14.02
N LYS A 183 54.16 -11.03 -14.35
CA LYS A 183 53.34 -9.83 -14.43
C LYS A 183 52.54 -9.83 -15.76
N SER A 184 51.28 -9.35 -15.72
CA SER A 184 50.65 -8.43 -16.71
C SER A 184 49.27 -8.82 -17.27
N ARG A 185 48.41 -7.77 -17.34
CA ARG A 185 47.19 -7.53 -18.17
C ARG A 185 45.84 -7.92 -17.52
N ARG A 186 45.11 -6.98 -16.90
CA ARG A 186 44.31 -5.84 -17.42
C ARG A 186 42.89 -6.24 -17.89
N ALA A 187 41.92 -5.87 -17.03
CA ALA A 187 40.55 -5.37 -17.25
C ALA A 187 39.54 -6.16 -18.10
N LYS A 188 38.36 -6.44 -17.50
CA LYS A 188 37.07 -5.93 -18.00
C LYS A 188 35.97 -6.05 -16.94
N ALA A 189 35.26 -4.94 -16.68
CA ALA A 189 34.01 -4.91 -15.93
C ALA A 189 32.85 -5.43 -16.81
N PRO A 190 31.78 -6.04 -16.24
CA PRO A 190 30.52 -6.16 -16.95
C PRO A 190 29.72 -4.86 -16.80
N SER A 191 29.50 -4.19 -17.93
CA SER A 191 28.58 -3.06 -18.08
C SER A 191 27.13 -3.54 -18.00
N GLU A 192 26.32 -2.74 -17.31
CA GLU A 192 24.86 -2.79 -17.22
C GLU A 192 24.19 -3.09 -18.56
N PHE A 193 23.20 -3.98 -18.52
CA PHE A 193 22.25 -4.22 -19.60
C PHE A 193 20.99 -3.39 -19.29
N THR A 194 20.96 -2.14 -19.74
CA THR A 194 19.74 -1.35 -19.79
C THR A 194 18.98 -1.74 -21.05
N HIS A 195 17.87 -2.45 -20.86
CA HIS A 195 16.90 -2.70 -21.93
C HIS A 195 15.94 -1.51 -21.97
N SER A 196 16.19 -0.57 -22.86
CA SER A 196 15.32 0.56 -23.18
C SER A 196 15.16 0.69 -24.69
N GLU A 197 14.21 -0.06 -25.25
CA GLU A 197 13.44 0.24 -26.47
C GLU A 197 12.00 -0.12 -26.07
N ASP A 198 10.94 0.67 -26.29
CA ASP A 198 10.56 1.28 -27.55
C ASP A 198 9.38 2.24 -27.29
N LEU A 199 9.49 3.52 -27.67
CA LEU A 199 8.38 4.48 -27.77
C LEU A 199 8.65 5.42 -28.96
N PRO A 200 7.89 5.33 -30.07
CA PRO A 200 8.06 6.26 -31.18
C PRO A 200 7.29 7.58 -30.96
N ASN A 201 8.08 8.64 -30.83
CA ASN A 201 7.98 10.03 -31.32
C ASN A 201 6.59 10.67 -31.62
N PRO A 202 6.26 11.84 -31.03
CA PRO A 202 5.16 12.70 -31.46
C PRO A 202 5.60 13.69 -32.54
N GLY A 203 4.91 13.71 -33.69
CA GLY A 203 5.09 14.75 -34.70
C GLY A 203 4.31 14.53 -35.98
N MET A 204 3.06 15.00 -36.00
CA MET A 204 2.30 15.64 -37.10
C MET A 204 0.94 16.06 -36.54
#